data_AF-A0A1Q7SP55-F1
#
_entry.id   AF-A0A1Q7SP55-F1
#
_cell.length_a   1.000
_cell.length_b   1.000
_cell.length_c   1.000
_cell.angle_alpha   90.00
_cell.angle_beta   90.00
_cell.angle_gamma   90.00
#
_symmetry.space_group_name_H-M   'P 1'
#
loop_
_entity.id
_entity.type
_entity.pdbx_description
1 polymer ?
#
loop_
_entity_poly.entity_id
_entity_poly.type
_entity_poly.pdbx_seq_one_letter_code
_entity_poly.pdbx_strand_id
1 'polypeptide(L)'
;GTKESGKNVEMLIPIGSGSFVKAKLEDPQHVIIGVGAGVCIEKTVDDSIRDLNMRASDMDKARINVTQQLNQIINQTEDYRARLEDLARKKGGGPVEIV
;
A
#
# COMPACT_ATOMS: atom_id res chain seq x y z
N GLY A 1 -2.55 -1.18 -21.73
CA GLY A 1 -1.17 -1.60 -21.39
C GLY A 1 -0.55 -2.26 -22.59
N THR A 2 0.78 -2.26 -22.71
CA THR A 2 1.64 -2.65 -23.87
C THR A 2 1.35 -4.01 -24.53
N LYS A 3 0.39 -4.78 -24.02
CA LYS A 3 -0.02 -6.10 -24.51
C LYS A 3 -0.56 -6.11 -25.95
N GLU A 4 -1.04 -4.97 -26.46
CA GLU A 4 -1.67 -4.87 -27.79
C GLU A 4 -0.85 -4.09 -28.82
N SER A 5 0.32 -3.57 -28.46
CA SER A 5 1.10 -2.74 -29.37
C SER A 5 1.93 -3.64 -30.29
N GLY A 6 1.59 -3.61 -31.60
CA GLY A 6 2.27 -4.39 -32.63
C GLY A 6 3.79 -4.14 -32.66
N LYS A 7 4.52 -5.02 -33.34
CA LYS A 7 5.98 -4.86 -33.55
C LYS A 7 6.25 -3.43 -34.01
N ASN A 8 7.23 -2.76 -33.39
CA ASN A 8 7.69 -1.39 -33.70
C ASN A 8 7.01 -0.23 -32.95
N VAL A 9 6.70 -0.41 -31.65
CA VAL A 9 6.15 0.66 -30.80
C VAL A 9 7.20 1.72 -30.52
N GLU A 10 6.99 2.93 -31.02
CA GLU A 10 7.74 4.12 -30.61
C GLU A 10 7.12 4.70 -29.34
N MET A 11 7.96 5.07 -28.38
CA MET A 11 7.53 5.64 -27.11
C MET A 11 8.40 6.84 -26.73
N LEU A 12 7.80 7.77 -25.99
CA LEU A 12 8.51 8.90 -25.40
C LEU A 12 8.81 8.59 -23.93
N ILE A 13 10.08 8.58 -23.58
CA ILE A 13 10.54 8.41 -22.20
C ILE A 13 10.75 9.81 -21.61
N PRO A 14 9.98 10.21 -20.57
CA PRO A 14 10.20 11.48 -19.91
C PRO A 14 11.53 11.48 -19.16
N ILE A 15 12.35 12.51 -19.39
CA ILE A 15 13.63 12.69 -18.69
C ILE A 15 13.65 13.93 -17.77
N GLY A 16 12.49 14.58 -17.59
CA GLY A 16 12.32 15.74 -16.71
C GLY A 16 12.13 17.06 -17.44
N SER A 17 11.65 18.10 -16.75
CA SER A 17 11.46 19.46 -17.26
C SER A 17 10.72 19.57 -18.60
N GLY A 18 9.71 18.72 -18.83
CA GLY A 18 8.97 18.66 -20.10
C GLY A 18 9.78 18.12 -21.29
N SER A 19 10.96 17.54 -21.06
CA SER A 19 11.83 16.94 -22.06
C SER A 19 11.63 15.43 -22.15
N PHE A 20 11.73 14.91 -23.38
CA PHE A 20 11.46 13.50 -23.69
C PHE A 20 12.51 12.93 -24.64
N VAL A 21 12.82 11.65 -24.48
CA VAL A 21 13.66 10.87 -25.41
C VAL A 21 12.77 9.92 -26.19
N LYS A 22 12.93 9.87 -27.51
CA LYS A 22 12.30 8.85 -28.35
C LYS A 22 13.03 7.52 -28.17
N ALA A 23 12.26 6.48 -27.87
CA ALA A 23 12.73 5.12 -27.74
C ALA A 23 11.80 4.17 -28.47
N LYS A 24 12.26 2.94 -28.67
CA LYS A 24 11.50 1.88 -29.33
C LYS A 24 11.46 0.66 -28.43
N LEU A 25 10.28 0.07 -28.28
CA LEU A 25 10.10 -1.11 -27.45
C LEU A 25 10.58 -2.36 -28.20
N GLU A 26 11.62 -3.00 -27.67
CA GLU A 26 12.24 -4.20 -28.25
C GLU A 26 11.47 -5.47 -27.88
N ASP A 27 11.16 -5.65 -26.59
CA ASP A 27 10.42 -6.81 -26.09
C ASP A 27 9.15 -6.37 -25.32
N PRO A 28 7.97 -6.42 -25.96
CA PRO A 28 6.71 -6.08 -25.30
C PRO A 28 6.13 -7.23 -24.46
N GLN A 29 6.70 -8.44 -24.52
CA GLN A 29 6.16 -9.63 -23.85
C GLN A 29 6.76 -9.87 -22.47
N HIS A 30 7.94 -9.31 -22.20
CA HIS A 30 8.66 -9.50 -20.94
C HIS A 30 8.84 -8.19 -20.17
N VAL A 31 8.92 -8.33 -18.86
CA VAL A 31 9.10 -7.24 -17.89
C VAL A 31 10.08 -7.72 -16.82
N ILE A 32 11.01 -6.84 -16.44
CA ILE A 32 11.91 -7.08 -15.31
C ILE A 32 11.20 -6.64 -14.02
N ILE A 33 10.98 -7.57 -13.09
CA ILE A 33 10.32 -7.31 -11.81
C ILE A 33 11.29 -7.54 -10.64
N GLY A 34 11.29 -6.60 -9.69
CA GLY A 34 12.02 -6.74 -8.43
C GLY A 34 11.35 -7.75 -7.51
N VAL A 35 12.15 -8.64 -6.93
CA VAL A 35 11.72 -9.64 -5.93
C VAL A 35 12.29 -9.37 -4.53
N GLY A 36 13.08 -8.30 -4.37
CA GLY A 36 13.65 -7.87 -3.10
C GLY A 36 15.15 -8.16 -2.98
N ALA A 37 15.78 -7.64 -1.93
CA ALA A 37 17.22 -7.78 -1.68
C ALA A 37 18.13 -7.39 -2.87
N GLY A 38 17.70 -6.42 -3.68
CA GLY A 38 18.43 -5.99 -4.88
C GLY A 38 18.37 -6.96 -6.07
N VAL A 39 17.53 -8.00 -6.00
CA VAL A 39 17.37 -9.00 -7.05
C VAL A 39 16.16 -8.69 -7.92
N CYS A 40 16.36 -8.79 -9.23
CA CYS A 40 15.33 -8.66 -10.25
C CYS A 40 15.31 -9.91 -11.13
N ILE A 41 14.13 -10.28 -11.62
CA ILE A 41 13.94 -11.38 -12.56
C ILE A 41 13.08 -10.93 -13.73
N GLU A 42 13.36 -11.48 -14.90
CA GLU A 42 12.53 -11.28 -16.08
C GLU A 42 11.32 -12.23 -16.02
N LYS A 43 10.13 -11.71 -16.30
CA LYS A 43 8.88 -12.45 -16.34
C LYS A 43 8.06 -12.02 -17.54
N THR A 44 7.12 -12.87 -17.96
CA THR A 44 6.10 -12.46 -18.93
C THR A 44 5.22 -11.34 -18.35
N VAL A 45 4.59 -10.55 -19.21
CA VAL A 45 3.62 -9.53 -18.81
C VAL A 45 2.50 -10.15 -17.97
N ASP A 46 2.00 -11.33 -18.33
CA ASP A 46 0.89 -11.99 -17.62
C ASP A 46 1.30 -12.51 -16.24
N ASP A 47 2.49 -13.08 -16.11
CA ASP A 47 3.03 -13.47 -14.80
C ASP A 47 3.28 -12.26 -13.91
N SER A 48 3.77 -11.17 -14.50
CA SER A 48 4.02 -9.91 -13.78
C SER A 48 2.72 -9.29 -13.26
N ILE A 49 1.65 -9.29 -14.06
CA ILE A 49 0.32 -8.82 -13.64
C ILE A 49 -0.20 -9.69 -12.48
N ARG A 50 -0.08 -11.02 -12.59
CA ARG A 50 -0.49 -11.94 -11.51
C ARG A 50 0.27 -11.67 -10.21
N ASP A 51 1.59 -11.49 -10.29
CA ASP A 51 2.45 -11.19 -9.14
C ASP A 51 2.05 -9.85 -8.48
N LEU A 52 1.88 -8.79 -9.28
CA LEU A 52 1.46 -7.48 -8.78
C LEU A 52 0.07 -7.51 -8.13
N ASN A 53 -0.87 -8.26 -8.68
CA ASN A 53 -2.21 -8.43 -8.09
C ASN A 53 -2.16 -9.19 -6.76
N MET A 54 -1.31 -10.22 -6.64
CA MET A 54 -1.09 -10.91 -5.35
C MET A 54 -0.51 -9.96 -4.31
N ARG A 55 0.51 -9.17 -4.67
CA ARG A 55 1.11 -8.16 -3.78
C ARG A 55 0.07 -7.13 -3.32
N ALA A 56 -0.79 -6.65 -4.23
CA ALA A 56 -1.88 -5.74 -3.87
C ALA A 56 -2.86 -6.37 -2.87
N SER A 57 -3.29 -7.61 -3.12
CA SER A 57 -4.19 -8.33 -2.22
C SER A 57 -3.60 -8.53 -0.83
N ASP A 58 -2.31 -8.85 -0.74
CA ASP A 58 -1.64 -9.04 0.54
C ASP A 58 -1.46 -7.71 1.30
N MET A 59 -1.19 -6.62 0.59
CA MET A 59 -1.20 -5.28 1.18
C MET A 59 -2.59 -4.88 1.72
N ASP A 60 -3.66 -5.21 0.99
CA ASP A 60 -5.03 -4.96 1.46
C ASP A 60 -5.38 -5.75 2.72
N LYS A 61 -5.00 -7.03 2.79
CA LYS A 61 -5.17 -7.85 4.01
C LYS A 61 -4.39 -7.26 5.17
N ALA A 62 -3.13 -6.86 4.95
CA ALA A 62 -2.31 -6.23 5.98
C ALA A 62 -2.96 -4.93 6.48
N ARG A 63 -3.47 -4.09 5.57
CA ARG A 63 -4.21 -2.87 5.92
C ARG A 63 -5.44 -3.15 6.78
N ILE A 64 -6.24 -4.15 6.42
CA ILE A 64 -7.43 -4.56 7.18
C ILE A 64 -7.03 -4.99 8.59
N ASN A 65 -6.01 -5.84 8.72
CA ASN A 65 -5.54 -6.32 10.02
C ASN A 65 -5.07 -5.17 10.92
N VAL A 66 -4.26 -4.24 10.40
CA VAL A 66 -3.81 -3.06 11.16
C VAL A 66 -4.99 -2.18 11.58
N THR A 67 -5.98 -2.00 10.70
CA THR A 67 -7.19 -1.22 11.00
C THR A 67 -8.03 -1.88 12.10
N GLN A 68 -8.17 -3.20 12.08
CA GLN A 68 -8.87 -3.95 13.13
C GLN A 68 -8.17 -3.82 14.48
N GLN A 69 -6.84 -3.94 14.51
CA GLN A 69 -6.05 -3.75 15.73
C GLN A 69 -6.22 -2.33 16.28
N LEU A 70 -6.19 -1.31 15.41
CA LEU A 70 -6.42 0.07 15.81
C LEU A 70 -7.80 0.26 16.45
N ASN A 71 -8.85 -0.29 15.83
CA ASN A 71 -10.21 -0.21 16.38
C ASN A 71 -10.33 -0.90 17.75
N GLN A 72 -9.64 -2.03 17.94
CA GLN A 72 -9.60 -2.71 19.23
C GLN A 72 -8.95 -1.83 20.31
N ILE A 73 -7.84 -1.15 19.99
CA ILE A 73 -7.15 -0.24 20.92
C ILE A 73 -8.04 0.96 21.27
N ILE A 74 -8.73 1.54 20.28
CA ILE A 74 -9.67 2.65 20.52
C ILE A 74 -10.77 2.21 21.49
N ASN A 75 -11.40 1.06 21.25
CA ASN A 75 -12.46 0.55 22.11
C ASN A 75 -11.97 0.28 23.55
N GLN A 76 -10.77 -0.27 23.70
CA GLN A 76 -10.16 -0.47 25.02
C GLN A 76 -9.91 0.86 25.73
N THR A 77 -9.45 1.87 25.00
CA THR A 77 -9.19 3.21 25.55
C THR A 77 -10.49 3.85 26.06
N GLU A 78 -11.58 3.73 25.31
CA GLU A 78 -12.90 4.23 25.74
C GLU A 78 -13.46 3.48 26.96
N ASP A 79 -13.31 2.14 27.03
CA ASP A 79 -13.69 1.36 28.22
C ASP A 79 -12.87 1.79 29.46
N TYR A 80 -11.56 2.03 29.30
CA TYR A 80 -10.74 2.54 30.40
C TYR A 80 -11.15 3.94 30.85
N ARG A 81 -11.48 4.85 29.92
CA ARG A 81 -11.99 6.19 30.25
C ARG A 81 -13.28 6.11 31.06
N ALA A 82 -14.26 5.33 30.61
CA ALA A 82 -15.53 5.15 31.31
C ALA A 82 -15.34 4.58 32.73
N ARG A 83 -14.43 3.63 32.90
CA ARG A 83 -14.09 3.07 34.23
C ARG A 83 -13.43 4.09 35.14
N LEU A 84 -12.51 4.89 34.61
CA LEU A 84 -11.85 5.96 35.37
C LEU A 84 -12.86 7.01 35.85
N GLU A 85 -13.81 7.40 35.00
CA GLU A 85 -14.89 8.33 35.36
C GLU A 85 -15.80 7.76 36.45
N ASP A 86 -16.20 6.48 36.36
CA ASP A 86 -17.02 5.84 37.39
C ASP A 86 -16.29 5.77 38.75
N LEU A 87 -14.99 5.45 38.74
CA LEU A 87 -14.16 5.44 39.94
C LEU A 87 -13.97 6.85 40.52
N ALA A 88 -13.74 7.86 39.69
CA ALA A 88 -13.60 9.26 40.12
C ALA A 88 -14.90 9.75 40.79
N ARG A 89 -16.06 9.46 40.19
CA ARG A 89 -17.38 9.77 40.75
C ARG A 89 -17.63 9.06 42.08
N LYS A 90 -17.28 7.77 42.19
CA LYS A 90 -17.44 7.00 43.44
C LYS A 90 -16.53 7.47 44.58
N LYS A 91 -15.36 8.03 44.27
CA LYS A 91 -14.41 8.54 45.28
C LYS A 91 -14.60 10.02 45.64
N GLY A 92 -15.62 10.71 45.11
CA GLY A 92 -15.93 12.10 45.46
C GLY A 92 -14.89 13.12 44.97
N GLY A 93 -14.03 12.75 44.01
CA GLY A 93 -13.09 13.67 43.38
C GLY A 93 -13.81 14.51 42.32
N GLY A 94 -13.64 15.83 42.38
CA GLY A 94 -14.18 16.76 41.38
C GLY A 94 -13.71 16.45 39.94
N PRO A 95 -14.34 17.07 38.93
CA PRO A 95 -14.18 16.68 37.54
C PRO A 95 -12.71 16.78 37.10
N VAL A 96 -12.19 15.69 36.54
CA VAL A 96 -10.85 15.68 35.94
C VAL A 96 -11.00 16.19 34.51
N GLU A 97 -10.68 17.47 34.29
CA GLU A 97 -10.40 17.97 32.93
C GLU A 97 -9.08 17.38 32.46
N ILE A 98 -9.11 16.61 31.38
CA ILE A 98 -7.92 16.14 30.69
C ILE A 98 -7.92 16.77 29.30
N VAL A 99 -6.96 17.67 29.07
CA VAL A 99 -6.62 18.30 27.77
C VAL A 99 -6.01 17.26 26.82
#